data_AF-A0A257HMI8-F1
#
_entry.id   AF-A0A257HMI8-F1
#
_cell.length_a   1.000
_cell.length_b   1.000
_cell.length_c   1.000
_cell.angle_alpha   90.00
_cell.angle_beta   90.00
_cell.angle_gamma   90.00
#
_symmetry.space_group_name_H-M   'P 1'
#
loop_
_entity.id
_entity.type
_entity.pdbx_description
1 polymer ?
#
loop_
_entity_poly.entity_id
_entity_poly.type
_entity_poly.pdbx_seq_one_letter_code
_entity_poly.pdbx_strand_id
1 'polypeptide(L)'
;MFELRAAVRSILLPVASTRDEEFVNEVARHLNRLEVKEDQPNWIAVQLRQWKREASPSPEFQKFVKDLLYSADREPATFMFDSTDGPNGQRYLAAARHASAAFFELHAALVKTHLLDHDSARQILSHAGMITRLAIEENMTASEISRLIAVRDNRFLLNWRTVQTILTKFNSAPELNLIASEKIFGDDQLTEPELFGDLDISGGIQRVAQIAKNLGCSGDFSKWLSDLFQNDLHPPYLLLLHFQLLIQAKYDHAVTYAYEFKPRGLVAHWLIDKYIASGIPVAKNAFLNNAKATLRFDQVWVTGRTDNLCSAKALANILETIENLGSLAKAELAAQIRGLLHRYIRTQSEKNMGQLPNVIPDLTEAQAAVLLTSIGIGNTATTGILEQRLVDCYGLLQNKEADGWAHKGLGDSVFAANTFRKKFGDVEFELPVRPNPRIVAYESHGGRLTLPYVLDHLDSLASVIAAREEELSSIASLSDWKIEVVFVAHSFENDLPARRQVSNIDVALKYMLFETAAADLNVGNFLAEINTHLVLPLNSGFIHPKVRQKVLVAIS
;
A
#
# COMPACT_ATOMS: atom_id res chain seq x y z
N MET A 1 48.74 -14.09 -19.76
CA MET A 1 47.37 -13.53 -19.75
C MET A 1 46.52 -14.05 -18.57
N PHE A 2 46.53 -15.36 -18.28
CA PHE A 2 45.79 -15.93 -17.14
C PHE A 2 46.23 -15.36 -15.77
N GLU A 3 47.55 -15.22 -15.55
CA GLU A 3 48.11 -14.64 -14.32
C GLU A 3 47.72 -13.18 -14.10
N LEU A 4 47.72 -12.37 -15.18
CA LEU A 4 47.27 -10.97 -15.12
C LEU A 4 45.78 -10.90 -14.77
N ARG A 5 44.94 -11.74 -15.40
CA ARG A 5 43.50 -11.80 -15.09
C ARG A 5 43.27 -12.15 -13.61
N ALA A 6 44.02 -13.11 -13.06
CA ALA A 6 43.94 -13.45 -11.64
C ALA A 6 44.37 -12.29 -10.74
N ALA A 7 45.47 -11.61 -11.06
CA ALA A 7 45.95 -10.44 -10.33
C ALA A 7 44.94 -9.27 -10.38
N VAL A 8 44.34 -8.99 -11.55
CA VAL A 8 43.31 -7.96 -11.71
C VAL A 8 42.07 -8.27 -10.88
N ARG A 9 41.57 -9.51 -10.94
CA ARG A 9 40.43 -9.95 -10.11
C ARG A 9 40.75 -9.89 -8.63
N SER A 10 42.02 -10.11 -8.26
CA SER A 10 42.45 -9.97 -6.87
C SER A 10 42.34 -8.56 -6.35
N ILE A 11 42.15 -7.51 -7.19
CA ILE A 11 41.90 -6.12 -6.77
C ILE A 11 40.46 -5.96 -6.22
N LEU A 12 39.51 -6.77 -6.69
CA LEU A 12 38.10 -6.74 -6.29
C LEU A 12 37.41 -5.39 -6.58
N LEU A 13 37.66 -4.82 -7.76
CA LEU A 13 36.94 -3.62 -8.21
C LEU A 13 35.50 -3.98 -8.61
N PRO A 14 34.52 -3.07 -8.40
CA PRO A 14 33.14 -3.26 -8.81
C PRO A 14 33.04 -3.22 -10.33
N VAL A 15 33.23 -4.36 -10.99
CA VAL A 15 33.18 -4.49 -12.45
C VAL A 15 32.01 -5.38 -12.82
N ALA A 16 31.22 -4.94 -13.79
CA ALA A 16 30.14 -5.73 -14.36
C ALA A 16 30.70 -6.98 -15.03
N SER A 17 30.12 -8.15 -14.75
CA SER A 17 30.67 -9.43 -15.24
C SER A 17 30.68 -9.53 -16.76
N THR A 18 29.78 -8.83 -17.44
CA THR A 18 29.71 -8.73 -18.91
C THR A 18 30.89 -7.95 -19.51
N ARG A 19 31.59 -7.14 -18.69
CA ARG A 19 32.69 -6.26 -19.10
C ARG A 19 34.08 -6.76 -18.68
N ASP A 20 34.19 -7.98 -18.11
CA ASP A 20 35.45 -8.49 -17.53
C ASP A 20 36.61 -8.53 -18.54
N GLU A 21 36.35 -8.93 -19.80
CA GLU A 21 37.39 -9.00 -20.83
C GLU A 21 37.89 -7.61 -21.26
N GLU A 22 36.96 -6.68 -21.54
CA GLU A 22 37.28 -5.28 -21.85
C GLU A 22 38.06 -4.63 -20.71
N PHE A 23 37.66 -4.89 -19.47
CA PHE A 23 38.30 -4.38 -18.27
C PHE A 23 39.75 -4.88 -18.12
N VAL A 24 39.98 -6.19 -18.29
CA VAL A 24 41.34 -6.76 -18.22
C VAL A 24 42.25 -6.17 -19.31
N ASN A 25 41.71 -5.97 -20.51
CA ASN A 25 42.44 -5.34 -21.61
C ASN A 25 42.79 -3.88 -21.30
N GLU A 26 41.89 -3.12 -20.67
CA GLU A 26 42.17 -1.74 -20.24
C GLU A 26 43.22 -1.69 -19.12
N VAL A 27 43.18 -2.63 -18.18
CA VAL A 27 44.22 -2.73 -17.14
C VAL A 27 45.60 -2.95 -17.76
N ALA A 28 45.72 -3.91 -18.70
CA ALA A 28 46.99 -4.15 -19.40
C ALA A 28 47.49 -2.91 -20.13
N ARG A 29 46.58 -2.19 -20.81
CA ARG A 29 46.88 -0.94 -21.51
C ARG A 29 47.34 0.16 -20.54
N HIS A 30 46.74 0.24 -19.36
CA HIS A 30 47.09 1.25 -18.35
C HIS A 30 48.46 0.93 -17.70
N LEU A 31 48.73 -0.33 -17.38
CA LEU A 31 50.04 -0.76 -16.84
C LEU A 31 51.18 -0.54 -17.84
N ASN A 32 50.93 -0.76 -19.14
CA ASN A 32 51.89 -0.43 -20.19
C ASN A 32 52.21 1.07 -20.23
N ARG A 33 51.21 1.95 -20.05
CA ARG A 33 51.40 3.41 -19.99
C ARG A 33 52.18 3.86 -18.75
N LEU A 34 52.06 3.12 -17.65
CA LEU A 34 52.85 3.34 -16.43
C LEU A 34 54.28 2.77 -16.54
N GLU A 35 54.67 2.28 -17.72
CA GLU A 35 55.99 1.66 -17.97
C GLU A 35 56.34 0.50 -17.03
N VAL A 36 55.33 -0.24 -16.56
CA VAL A 36 55.52 -1.50 -15.82
C VAL A 36 55.97 -2.58 -16.81
N LYS A 37 57.27 -2.59 -17.11
CA LYS A 37 57.89 -3.37 -18.21
C LYS A 37 58.13 -4.85 -17.87
N GLU A 38 58.17 -5.24 -16.58
CA GLU A 38 58.32 -6.63 -16.13
C GLU A 38 57.30 -6.99 -15.03
N ASP A 39 56.66 -8.15 -15.18
CA ASP A 39 55.76 -8.79 -14.21
C ASP A 39 54.61 -7.90 -13.67
N GLN A 40 53.75 -7.44 -14.59
CA GLN A 40 52.51 -6.72 -14.29
C GLN A 40 51.63 -7.39 -13.19
N PRO A 41 51.44 -8.73 -13.19
CA PRO A 41 50.74 -9.41 -12.09
C PRO A 41 51.39 -9.16 -10.72
N ASN A 42 52.73 -9.25 -10.63
CA ASN A 42 53.45 -9.00 -9.39
C ASN A 42 53.39 -7.53 -8.96
N TRP A 43 53.40 -6.57 -9.89
CA TRP A 43 53.19 -5.16 -9.55
C TRP A 43 51.86 -4.96 -8.81
N ILE A 44 50.75 -5.50 -9.34
CA ILE A 44 49.44 -5.45 -8.67
C ILE A 44 49.51 -6.10 -7.29
N ALA A 45 50.11 -7.29 -7.20
CA ALA A 45 50.23 -8.02 -5.93
C ALA A 45 51.07 -7.26 -4.88
N VAL A 46 52.11 -6.54 -5.29
CA VAL A 46 52.92 -5.67 -4.42
C VAL A 46 52.08 -4.50 -3.93
N GLN A 47 51.35 -3.81 -4.81
CA GLN A 47 50.50 -2.68 -4.44
C GLN A 47 49.39 -3.09 -3.46
N LEU A 48 48.75 -4.24 -3.68
CA LEU A 48 47.73 -4.77 -2.77
C LEU A 48 48.30 -5.13 -1.39
N ARG A 49 49.49 -5.75 -1.34
CA ARG A 49 50.18 -6.05 -0.07
C ARG A 49 50.59 -4.78 0.66
N GLN A 50 51.07 -3.78 -0.07
CA GLN A 50 51.42 -2.48 0.49
C GLN A 50 50.20 -1.80 1.09
N TRP A 51 49.10 -1.71 0.33
CA TRP A 51 47.85 -1.13 0.82
C TRP A 51 47.34 -1.81 2.09
N LYS A 52 47.35 -3.14 2.13
CA LYS A 52 46.95 -3.91 3.32
C LYS A 52 47.85 -3.63 4.53
N ARG A 53 49.17 -3.56 4.32
CA ARG A 53 50.17 -3.35 5.39
C ARG A 53 50.14 -1.93 5.94
N GLU A 54 50.03 -0.93 5.05
CA GLU A 54 50.12 0.50 5.38
C GLU A 54 48.76 1.15 5.65
N ALA A 55 47.66 0.38 5.49
CA ALA A 55 46.29 0.85 5.57
C ALA A 55 45.97 2.06 4.65
N SER A 56 46.83 2.31 3.67
CA SER A 56 46.74 3.41 2.70
C SER A 56 47.39 2.98 1.38
N PRO A 57 46.79 3.33 0.23
CA PRO A 57 47.37 3.01 -1.08
C PRO A 57 48.55 3.95 -1.40
N SER A 58 49.46 3.49 -2.26
CA SER A 58 50.43 4.40 -2.89
C SER A 58 49.73 5.41 -3.81
N PRO A 59 50.30 6.60 -4.05
CA PRO A 59 49.74 7.58 -4.99
C PRO A 59 49.53 7.01 -6.40
N GLU A 60 50.46 6.18 -6.87
CA GLU A 60 50.40 5.53 -8.18
C GLU A 60 49.23 4.53 -8.24
N PHE A 61 49.08 3.69 -7.21
CA PHE A 61 47.99 2.73 -7.15
C PHE A 61 46.63 3.43 -6.99
N GLN A 62 46.61 4.54 -6.24
CA GLN A 62 45.40 5.35 -6.09
C GLN A 62 44.94 5.93 -7.43
N LYS A 63 45.87 6.52 -8.20
CA LYS A 63 45.59 7.06 -9.54
C LYS A 63 45.15 5.96 -10.49
N PHE A 64 45.86 4.83 -10.48
CA PHE A 64 45.53 3.66 -11.29
C PHE A 64 44.09 3.17 -11.07
N VAL A 65 43.67 2.96 -9.81
CA VAL A 65 42.29 2.51 -9.51
C VAL A 65 41.25 3.57 -9.86
N LYS A 66 41.54 4.86 -9.64
CA LYS A 66 40.65 5.97 -10.02
C LYS A 66 40.34 5.97 -11.51
N ASP A 67 41.39 5.92 -12.33
CA ASP A 67 41.28 5.97 -13.79
C ASP A 67 40.59 4.71 -14.35
N LEU A 68 40.77 3.56 -13.69
CA LEU A 68 40.05 2.33 -14.04
C LEU A 68 38.56 2.40 -13.75
N LEU A 69 38.16 2.92 -12.58
CA LEU A 69 36.75 3.01 -12.20
C LEU A 69 35.96 4.02 -13.05
N TYR A 70 36.58 5.15 -13.41
CA TYR A 70 35.95 6.16 -14.27
C TYR A 70 36.98 6.99 -15.04
N SER A 71 36.77 7.14 -16.34
CA SER A 71 37.48 8.10 -17.19
C SER A 71 36.53 8.69 -18.23
N ALA A 72 36.46 10.02 -18.32
CA ALA A 72 35.57 10.69 -19.28
C ALA A 72 36.01 10.50 -20.74
N ASP A 73 37.32 10.27 -20.96
CA ASP A 73 37.92 10.14 -22.28
C ASP A 73 37.96 8.68 -22.78
N ARG A 74 37.34 7.75 -22.05
CA ARG A 74 37.32 6.32 -22.37
C ARG A 74 35.92 5.88 -22.80
N GLU A 75 35.88 4.93 -23.72
CA GLU A 75 34.67 4.19 -24.08
C GLU A 75 34.83 2.70 -23.70
N PRO A 76 33.99 2.16 -22.79
CA PRO A 76 33.03 2.87 -21.95
C PRO A 76 33.71 3.71 -20.85
N ALA A 77 33.05 4.78 -20.40
CA ALA A 77 33.59 5.67 -19.37
C ALA A 77 33.80 4.95 -18.02
N THR A 78 33.01 3.91 -17.75
CA THR A 78 33.12 3.05 -16.56
C THR A 78 32.83 1.60 -16.92
N PHE A 79 33.41 0.68 -16.15
CA PHE A 79 33.10 -0.75 -16.23
C PHE A 79 32.20 -1.23 -15.08
N MET A 80 31.72 -0.32 -14.22
CA MET A 80 30.89 -0.66 -13.05
C MET A 80 29.49 -1.16 -13.41
N PHE A 81 29.00 -0.84 -14.60
CA PHE A 81 27.65 -1.13 -15.06
C PHE A 81 27.69 -1.78 -16.45
N ASP A 82 26.72 -2.66 -16.75
CA ASP A 82 26.66 -3.38 -18.04
C ASP A 82 26.47 -2.39 -19.21
N SER A 83 25.61 -1.38 -19.01
CA SER A 83 25.36 -0.28 -19.94
C SER A 83 25.06 1.00 -19.16
N THR A 84 25.42 2.14 -19.75
CA THR A 84 25.04 3.48 -19.30
C THR A 84 24.06 4.15 -20.26
N ASP A 85 23.43 3.37 -21.13
CA ASP A 85 22.41 3.83 -22.06
C ASP A 85 21.04 3.87 -21.37
N GLY A 86 20.15 4.73 -21.86
CA GLY A 86 18.78 4.84 -21.35
C GLY A 86 18.58 5.86 -20.22
N PRO A 87 17.41 5.85 -19.58
CA PRO A 87 16.95 6.95 -18.72
C PRO A 87 17.80 7.12 -17.45
N ASN A 88 18.40 6.04 -16.95
CA ASN A 88 19.25 6.07 -15.75
C ASN A 88 20.76 6.24 -16.05
N GLY A 89 21.15 6.33 -17.33
CA GLY A 89 22.55 6.41 -17.76
C GLY A 89 23.36 7.52 -17.10
N GLN A 90 22.80 8.72 -17.00
CA GLN A 90 23.46 9.85 -16.34
C GLN A 90 23.66 9.64 -14.83
N ARG A 91 22.70 8.97 -14.17
CA ARG A 91 22.81 8.63 -12.75
C ARG A 91 23.93 7.61 -12.53
N TYR A 92 24.07 6.63 -13.42
CA TYR A 92 25.19 5.69 -13.39
C TYR A 92 26.55 6.35 -13.61
N LEU A 93 26.67 7.22 -14.61
CA LEU A 93 27.91 7.95 -14.87
C LEU A 93 28.31 8.84 -13.68
N ALA A 94 27.34 9.54 -13.08
CA ALA A 94 27.56 10.31 -11.88
C ALA A 94 28.02 9.44 -10.71
N ALA A 95 27.32 8.32 -10.45
CA ALA A 95 27.68 7.40 -9.39
C ALA A 95 29.08 6.79 -9.59
N ALA A 96 29.44 6.38 -10.80
CA ALA A 96 30.78 5.87 -11.12
C ALA A 96 31.88 6.93 -10.93
N ARG A 97 31.61 8.19 -11.31
CA ARG A 97 32.53 9.31 -11.07
C ARG A 97 32.74 9.57 -9.58
N HIS A 98 31.67 9.55 -8.79
CA HIS A 98 31.78 9.68 -7.33
C HIS A 98 32.49 8.48 -6.71
N ALA A 99 32.20 7.28 -7.18
CA ALA A 99 32.84 6.04 -6.73
C ALA A 99 34.35 6.06 -6.97
N SER A 100 34.80 6.48 -8.17
CA SER A 100 36.22 6.56 -8.47
C SER A 100 36.93 7.55 -7.55
N ALA A 101 36.37 8.75 -7.36
CA ALA A 101 36.94 9.76 -6.49
C ALA A 101 37.04 9.30 -5.03
N ALA A 102 36.04 8.59 -4.52
CA ALA A 102 35.89 8.24 -3.10
C ALA A 102 36.33 6.81 -2.73
N PHE A 103 36.77 5.98 -3.68
CA PHE A 103 36.97 4.52 -3.47
C PHE A 103 37.78 4.18 -2.20
N PHE A 104 38.97 4.75 -2.06
CA PHE A 104 39.85 4.45 -0.91
C PHE A 104 39.39 5.13 0.39
N GLU A 105 38.76 6.29 0.32
CA GLU A 105 38.13 6.91 1.50
C GLU A 105 36.98 6.04 2.03
N LEU A 106 36.18 5.50 1.11
CA LEU A 106 35.08 4.61 1.42
C LEU A 106 35.61 3.31 2.01
N HIS A 107 36.65 2.69 1.43
CA HIS A 107 37.32 1.53 2.04
C HIS A 107 37.79 1.82 3.46
N ALA A 108 38.49 2.94 3.67
CA ALA A 108 38.96 3.34 4.99
C ALA A 108 37.79 3.56 5.99
N ALA A 109 36.67 4.13 5.53
CA ALA A 109 35.46 4.30 6.34
C ALA A 109 34.81 2.95 6.70
N LEU A 110 34.80 1.98 5.77
CA LEU A 110 34.32 0.62 6.03
C LEU A 110 35.16 -0.06 7.12
N VAL A 111 36.49 0.06 7.05
CA VAL A 111 37.38 -0.50 8.08
C VAL A 111 37.22 0.20 9.43
N LYS A 112 37.27 1.53 9.45
CA LYS A 112 37.29 2.31 10.70
C LYS A 112 35.94 2.40 11.40
N THR A 113 34.86 2.64 10.64
CA THR A 113 33.53 2.94 11.21
C THR A 113 32.67 1.69 11.33
N HIS A 114 32.80 0.75 10.40
CA HIS A 114 32.02 -0.50 10.40
C HIS A 114 32.81 -1.70 10.92
N LEU A 115 34.05 -1.48 11.39
CA LEU A 115 34.92 -2.49 12.01
C LEU A 115 35.17 -3.73 11.13
N LEU A 116 35.17 -3.53 9.81
CA LEU A 116 35.48 -4.58 8.85
C LEU A 116 37.00 -4.76 8.73
N ASP A 117 37.45 -6.00 8.54
CA ASP A 117 38.83 -6.21 8.12
C ASP A 117 39.07 -5.70 6.69
N HIS A 118 40.33 -5.51 6.33
CA HIS A 118 40.73 -4.96 5.04
C HIS A 118 40.15 -5.72 3.84
N ASP A 119 40.10 -7.05 3.91
CA ASP A 119 39.69 -7.89 2.78
C ASP A 119 38.17 -7.96 2.68
N SER A 120 37.47 -8.06 3.82
CA SER A 120 36.01 -7.94 3.90
C SER A 120 35.51 -6.60 3.34
N ALA A 121 36.17 -5.49 3.68
CA ALA A 121 35.83 -4.16 3.15
C ALA A 121 35.98 -4.11 1.61
N ARG A 122 37.05 -4.69 1.06
CA ARG A 122 37.25 -4.76 -0.40
C ARG A 122 36.24 -5.65 -1.08
N GLN A 123 35.92 -6.79 -0.46
CA GLN A 123 34.92 -7.71 -0.99
C GLN A 123 33.55 -7.04 -1.08
N ILE A 124 33.14 -6.27 -0.06
CA ILE A 124 31.91 -5.48 -0.09
C ILE A 124 31.95 -4.42 -1.21
N LEU A 125 33.07 -3.73 -1.40
CA LEU A 125 33.20 -2.73 -2.46
C LEU A 125 33.13 -3.32 -3.86
N SER A 126 33.48 -4.59 -4.06
CA SER A 126 33.27 -5.26 -5.34
C SER A 126 31.78 -5.38 -5.72
N HIS A 127 30.88 -5.31 -4.74
CA HIS A 127 29.43 -5.29 -4.96
C HIS A 127 28.85 -3.88 -5.12
N ALA A 128 29.65 -2.82 -5.02
CA ALA A 128 29.16 -1.45 -5.00
C ALA A 128 28.39 -1.06 -6.29
N GLY A 129 28.79 -1.60 -7.45
CA GLY A 129 28.04 -1.41 -8.71
C GLY A 129 26.63 -2.01 -8.64
N MET A 130 26.49 -3.24 -8.15
CA MET A 130 25.20 -3.90 -7.96
C MET A 130 24.33 -3.19 -6.92
N ILE A 131 24.91 -2.80 -5.78
CA ILE A 131 24.23 -2.01 -4.74
C ILE A 131 23.64 -0.73 -5.33
N THR A 132 24.43 -0.02 -6.13
CA THR A 132 24.02 1.25 -6.75
C THR A 132 22.94 1.03 -7.80
N ARG A 133 23.04 -0.03 -8.60
CA ARG A 133 22.01 -0.41 -9.57
C ARG A 133 20.66 -0.69 -8.91
N LEU A 134 20.64 -1.47 -7.82
CA LEU A 134 19.41 -1.74 -7.07
C LEU A 134 18.77 -0.45 -6.50
N ALA A 135 19.58 0.50 -6.05
CA ALA A 135 19.07 1.80 -5.57
C ALA A 135 18.53 2.69 -6.72
N ILE A 136 19.12 2.62 -7.91
CA ILE A 136 18.76 3.48 -9.05
C ILE A 136 17.58 2.94 -9.86
N GLU A 137 17.58 1.65 -10.19
CA GLU A 137 16.56 1.00 -11.04
C GLU A 137 15.35 0.57 -10.22
N GLU A 138 15.60 -0.15 -9.12
CA GLU A 138 14.54 -0.77 -8.32
C GLU A 138 14.06 0.14 -7.18
N ASN A 139 14.63 1.34 -7.06
CA ASN A 139 14.37 2.29 -5.97
C ASN A 139 14.46 1.63 -4.57
N MET A 140 15.34 0.64 -4.40
CA MET A 140 15.47 -0.05 -3.13
C MET A 140 16.24 0.79 -2.12
N THR A 141 15.84 0.69 -0.84
CA THR A 141 16.61 1.29 0.24
C THR A 141 17.81 0.44 0.63
N ALA A 142 18.75 1.01 1.40
CA ALA A 142 19.92 0.31 1.86
C ALA A 142 19.57 -0.93 2.69
N SER A 143 18.49 -0.89 3.49
CA SER A 143 18.02 -2.07 4.23
C SER A 143 17.48 -3.18 3.33
N GLU A 144 16.71 -2.83 2.30
CA GLU A 144 16.18 -3.83 1.36
C GLU A 144 17.28 -4.44 0.50
N ILE A 145 18.22 -3.62 0.00
CA ILE A 145 19.43 -4.08 -0.69
C ILE A 145 20.22 -5.04 0.20
N SER A 146 20.38 -4.70 1.48
CA SER A 146 21.09 -5.54 2.45
C SER A 146 20.42 -6.91 2.63
N ARG A 147 19.09 -6.95 2.71
CA ARG A 147 18.32 -8.20 2.80
C ARG A 147 18.47 -9.04 1.54
N LEU A 148 18.33 -8.43 0.36
CA LEU A 148 18.44 -9.11 -0.93
C LEU A 148 19.82 -9.74 -1.11
N ILE A 149 20.88 -8.99 -0.78
CA ILE A 149 22.26 -9.50 -0.87
C ILE A 149 22.51 -10.62 0.14
N ALA A 150 22.02 -10.48 1.38
CA ALA A 150 22.17 -11.49 2.40
C ALA A 150 21.55 -12.84 1.98
N VAL A 151 20.36 -12.83 1.36
CA VAL A 151 19.71 -14.05 0.84
C VAL A 151 20.54 -14.71 -0.28
N ARG A 152 21.21 -13.92 -1.12
CA ARG A 152 22.02 -14.42 -2.23
C ARG A 152 23.37 -14.99 -1.76
N ASP A 153 23.96 -14.40 -0.72
CA ASP A 153 25.23 -14.87 -0.17
C ASP A 153 25.27 -14.68 1.35
N ASN A 154 24.89 -15.72 2.10
CA ASN A 154 24.87 -15.75 3.56
C ASN A 154 26.26 -15.54 4.20
N ARG A 155 27.35 -15.60 3.44
CA ARG A 155 28.70 -15.30 3.94
C ARG A 155 28.92 -13.79 4.12
N PHE A 156 28.11 -12.98 3.44
CA PHE A 156 28.10 -11.53 3.64
C PHE A 156 27.17 -11.17 4.80
N LEU A 157 27.77 -10.89 5.95
CA LEU A 157 27.10 -10.16 7.04
C LEU A 157 27.02 -8.67 6.69
N LEU A 158 26.33 -8.35 5.60
CA LEU A 158 26.17 -6.98 5.14
C LEU A 158 25.18 -6.27 6.08
N ASN A 159 25.63 -5.20 6.71
CA ASN A 159 24.78 -4.31 7.48
C ASN A 159 24.23 -3.22 6.55
N TRP A 160 22.95 -2.90 6.64
CA TRP A 160 22.35 -1.81 5.87
C TRP A 160 23.08 -0.47 6.04
N ARG A 161 23.70 -0.21 7.21
CA ARG A 161 24.50 1.01 7.42
C ARG A 161 25.74 1.06 6.53
N THR A 162 26.32 -0.10 6.24
CA THR A 162 27.43 -0.26 5.30
C THR A 162 26.97 0.08 3.89
N VAL A 163 25.83 -0.48 3.47
CA VAL A 163 25.18 -0.16 2.18
C VAL A 163 24.87 1.33 2.06
N GLN A 164 24.28 1.92 3.10
CA GLN A 164 23.97 3.35 3.16
C GLN A 164 25.22 4.21 3.00
N THR A 165 26.34 3.81 3.61
CA THR A 165 27.62 4.52 3.50
C THR A 165 28.12 4.52 2.05
N ILE A 166 28.02 3.38 1.36
CA ILE A 166 28.37 3.24 -0.06
C ILE A 166 27.48 4.15 -0.91
N LEU A 167 26.16 4.02 -0.78
CA LEU A 167 25.18 4.80 -1.54
C LEU A 167 25.35 6.31 -1.31
N THR A 168 25.64 6.72 -0.07
CA THR A 168 25.87 8.14 0.27
C THR A 168 27.12 8.66 -0.43
N LYS A 169 28.23 7.92 -0.40
CA LYS A 169 29.47 8.32 -1.09
C LYS A 169 29.31 8.33 -2.61
N PHE A 170 28.40 7.53 -3.15
CA PHE A 170 28.10 7.48 -4.59
C PHE A 170 26.97 8.44 -4.98
N ASN A 171 26.49 9.27 -4.05
CA ASN A 171 25.38 10.20 -4.24
C ASN A 171 24.09 9.55 -4.78
N SER A 172 23.82 8.32 -4.32
CA SER A 172 22.67 7.49 -4.72
C SER A 172 21.86 7.02 -3.50
N ALA A 173 22.10 7.62 -2.33
CA ALA A 173 21.36 7.30 -1.11
C ALA A 173 19.89 7.76 -1.22
N PRO A 174 18.93 6.91 -0.82
CA PRO A 174 17.53 7.31 -0.69
C PRO A 174 17.36 8.49 0.27
N GLU A 175 16.50 9.45 -0.09
CA GLU A 175 16.15 10.57 0.78
C GLU A 175 14.64 10.83 0.75
N LEU A 176 14.04 10.81 1.93
CA LEU A 176 12.66 11.22 2.11
C LEU A 176 12.61 12.72 2.40
N ASN A 177 12.18 13.50 1.42
CA ASN A 177 12.04 14.96 1.53
C ASN A 177 10.57 15.34 1.76
N LEU A 178 10.37 16.53 2.36
CA LEU A 178 9.05 17.00 2.77
C LEU A 178 8.07 17.15 1.61
N ILE A 179 8.51 17.71 0.48
CA ILE A 179 7.65 17.94 -0.70
C ILE A 179 7.06 16.62 -1.21
N ALA A 180 7.89 15.58 -1.34
CA ALA A 180 7.43 14.26 -1.76
C ALA A 180 6.46 13.63 -0.75
N SER A 181 6.75 13.76 0.55
CA SER A 181 5.87 13.24 1.61
C SER A 181 4.52 13.95 1.66
N GLU A 182 4.50 15.28 1.48
CA GLU A 182 3.27 16.08 1.39
C GLU A 182 2.43 15.68 0.19
N LYS A 183 3.07 15.42 -0.96
CA LYS A 183 2.38 14.92 -2.15
C LYS A 183 1.73 13.56 -1.88
N ILE A 184 2.50 12.59 -1.37
CA ILE A 184 1.98 11.24 -1.08
C ILE A 184 0.78 11.31 -0.12
N PHE A 185 0.90 12.08 0.96
CA PHE A 185 -0.18 12.27 1.93
C PHE A 185 -1.40 12.95 1.31
N GLY A 186 -1.21 13.96 0.45
CA GLY A 186 -2.30 14.61 -0.27
C GLY A 186 -3.02 13.64 -1.23
N ASP A 187 -2.26 12.83 -1.96
CA ASP A 187 -2.78 11.80 -2.86
C ASP A 187 -3.57 10.73 -2.09
N ASP A 188 -3.03 10.24 -0.95
CA ASP A 188 -3.72 9.28 -0.08
C ASP A 188 -5.01 9.88 0.50
N GLN A 189 -5.01 11.16 0.89
CA GLN A 189 -6.22 11.87 1.36
C GLN A 189 -7.29 11.98 0.27
N LEU A 190 -6.89 12.19 -0.99
CA LEU A 190 -7.82 12.28 -2.11
C LEU A 190 -8.41 10.92 -2.49
N THR A 191 -7.62 9.85 -2.33
CA THR A 191 -7.97 8.48 -2.73
C THR A 191 -8.76 7.73 -1.64
N GLU A 192 -8.64 8.13 -0.37
CA GLU A 192 -9.34 7.53 0.78
C GLU A 192 -10.85 7.27 0.56
N PRO A 193 -11.64 8.18 -0.03
CA PRO A 193 -13.07 7.92 -0.27
C PRO A 193 -13.30 6.81 -1.29
N GLU A 194 -12.44 6.69 -2.30
CA GLU A 194 -12.54 5.63 -3.32
C GLU A 194 -12.14 4.27 -2.75
N LEU A 195 -11.19 4.25 -1.81
CA LEU A 195 -10.75 3.01 -1.17
C LEU A 195 -11.79 2.45 -0.22
N PHE A 196 -12.53 3.30 0.49
CA PHE A 196 -13.34 2.86 1.63
C PHE A 196 -14.81 3.30 1.59
N GLY A 197 -15.23 4.13 0.64
CA GLY A 197 -16.63 4.54 0.48
C GLY A 197 -17.17 5.12 1.78
N ASP A 198 -18.16 4.46 2.35
CA ASP A 198 -18.82 4.81 3.60
C ASP A 198 -18.59 3.81 4.75
N LEU A 199 -17.60 2.91 4.62
CA LEU A 199 -17.20 2.01 5.70
C LEU A 199 -16.84 2.76 6.99
N ASP A 200 -17.22 2.23 8.14
CA ASP A 200 -16.62 2.68 9.39
C ASP A 200 -15.16 2.20 9.51
N ILE A 201 -14.48 2.51 10.62
CA ILE A 201 -13.11 2.03 10.85
C ILE A 201 -13.05 0.50 10.87
N SER A 202 -14.06 -0.16 11.47
CA SER A 202 -14.14 -1.62 11.54
C SER A 202 -14.26 -2.26 10.16
N GLY A 203 -15.14 -1.71 9.31
CA GLY A 203 -15.31 -2.13 7.93
C GLY A 203 -14.05 -1.88 7.10
N GLY A 204 -13.38 -0.74 7.32
CA GLY A 204 -12.08 -0.43 6.71
C GLY A 204 -11.01 -1.47 7.08
N ILE A 205 -10.93 -1.87 8.35
CA ILE A 205 -10.05 -2.95 8.82
C ILE A 205 -10.32 -4.26 8.08
N GLN A 206 -11.59 -4.68 8.00
CA GLN A 206 -11.95 -5.93 7.31
C GLN A 206 -11.58 -5.89 5.82
N ARG A 207 -11.80 -4.74 5.16
CA ARG A 207 -11.44 -4.55 3.76
C ARG A 207 -9.94 -4.66 3.54
N VAL A 208 -9.13 -3.97 4.34
CA VAL A 208 -7.66 -4.08 4.25
C VAL A 208 -7.20 -5.50 4.55
N ALA A 209 -7.78 -6.18 5.53
CA ALA A 209 -7.47 -7.57 5.85
C ALA A 209 -7.78 -8.53 4.69
N GLN A 210 -8.90 -8.33 3.99
CA GLN A 210 -9.25 -9.11 2.80
C GLN A 210 -8.27 -8.86 1.65
N ILE A 211 -7.84 -7.60 1.44
CA ILE A 211 -6.82 -7.28 0.44
C ILE A 211 -5.49 -7.93 0.81
N ALA A 212 -5.06 -7.86 2.08
CA ALA A 212 -3.85 -8.53 2.54
C ALA A 212 -3.90 -10.04 2.27
N LYS A 213 -5.04 -10.69 2.55
CA LYS A 213 -5.26 -12.12 2.23
C LYS A 213 -5.13 -12.39 0.73
N ASN A 214 -5.72 -11.56 -0.12
CA ASN A 214 -5.64 -11.69 -1.58
C ASN A 214 -4.22 -11.50 -2.12
N LEU A 215 -3.41 -10.68 -1.45
CA LEU A 215 -1.98 -10.48 -1.76
C LEU A 215 -1.07 -11.60 -1.22
N GLY A 216 -1.64 -12.62 -0.57
CA GLY A 216 -0.90 -13.79 -0.08
C GLY A 216 -0.34 -13.64 1.35
N CYS A 217 -0.78 -12.65 2.12
CA CYS A 217 -0.38 -12.54 3.53
C CYS A 217 -0.98 -13.68 4.37
N SER A 218 -0.14 -14.39 5.12
CA SER A 218 -0.57 -15.49 6.02
C SER A 218 -0.98 -15.04 7.43
N GLY A 219 -1.01 -13.72 7.67
CA GLY A 219 -1.27 -13.11 8.97
C GLY A 219 -2.73 -12.75 9.23
N ASP A 220 -3.11 -12.64 10.51
CA ASP A 220 -4.45 -12.18 10.92
C ASP A 220 -4.52 -10.65 10.95
N PHE A 221 -4.56 -10.05 9.76
CA PHE A 221 -4.62 -8.58 9.59
C PHE A 221 -5.87 -7.97 10.23
N SER A 222 -6.99 -8.70 10.24
CA SER A 222 -8.23 -8.25 10.88
C SER A 222 -7.99 -8.00 12.37
N LYS A 223 -7.37 -8.97 13.06
CA LYS A 223 -7.01 -8.83 14.47
C LYS A 223 -5.95 -7.75 14.68
N TRP A 224 -4.86 -7.76 13.92
CA TRP A 224 -3.75 -6.82 14.14
C TRP A 224 -4.18 -5.36 13.92
N LEU A 225 -4.94 -5.08 12.87
CA LEU A 225 -5.45 -3.73 12.64
C LEU A 225 -6.52 -3.36 13.67
N SER A 226 -7.39 -4.29 14.09
CA SER A 226 -8.32 -4.03 15.21
C SER A 226 -7.59 -3.69 16.50
N ASP A 227 -6.49 -4.37 16.83
CA ASP A 227 -5.69 -4.06 18.01
C ASP A 227 -5.11 -2.64 17.92
N LEU A 228 -4.57 -2.26 16.76
CA LEU A 228 -3.99 -0.92 16.53
C LEU A 228 -5.00 0.23 16.54
N PHE A 229 -6.19 0.04 15.97
CA PHE A 229 -7.16 1.12 15.77
C PHE A 229 -8.27 1.16 16.82
N GLN A 230 -8.53 0.05 17.53
CA GLN A 230 -9.72 -0.10 18.38
C GLN A 230 -9.41 -0.70 19.76
N ASN A 231 -8.84 -1.92 19.83
CA ASN A 231 -8.81 -2.69 21.09
C ASN A 231 -7.75 -2.22 22.09
N ASP A 232 -6.55 -1.85 21.60
CA ASP A 232 -5.40 -1.42 22.40
C ASP A 232 -4.81 -0.14 21.82
N LEU A 233 -5.68 0.77 21.36
CA LEU A 233 -5.32 1.95 20.56
C LEU A 233 -4.21 2.77 21.26
N HIS A 234 -3.03 2.77 20.63
CA HIS A 234 -1.90 3.59 21.02
C HIS A 234 -1.48 4.49 19.84
N PRO A 235 -1.94 5.75 19.77
CA PRO A 235 -1.74 6.61 18.60
C PRO A 235 -0.28 6.75 18.11
N PRO A 236 0.75 6.75 18.97
CA PRO A 236 2.13 6.70 18.52
C PRO A 236 2.46 5.51 17.60
N TYR A 237 1.84 4.35 17.76
CA TYR A 237 2.09 3.19 16.87
C TYR A 237 1.43 3.34 15.50
N LEU A 238 0.28 4.01 15.42
CA LEU A 238 -0.29 4.42 14.13
C LEU A 238 0.63 5.41 13.41
N LEU A 239 1.24 6.34 14.14
CA LEU A 239 2.25 7.26 13.58
C LEU A 239 3.50 6.52 13.09
N LEU A 240 4.02 5.56 13.86
CA LEU A 240 5.15 4.73 13.45
C LEU A 240 4.84 3.97 12.15
N LEU A 241 3.67 3.32 12.10
CA LEU A 241 3.18 2.64 10.90
C LEU A 241 3.11 3.60 9.72
N HIS A 242 2.46 4.74 9.88
CA HIS A 242 2.31 5.74 8.82
C HIS A 242 3.67 6.20 8.28
N PHE A 243 4.63 6.53 9.16
CA PHE A 243 5.96 6.95 8.73
C PHE A 243 6.70 5.87 7.92
N GLN A 244 6.62 4.60 8.35
CA GLN A 244 7.23 3.48 7.63
C GLN A 244 6.58 3.28 6.26
N LEU A 245 5.25 3.39 6.17
CA LEU A 245 4.53 3.24 4.91
C LEU A 245 4.69 4.43 3.96
N LEU A 246 5.02 5.63 4.47
CA LEU A 246 5.40 6.78 3.64
C LEU A 246 6.76 6.58 2.98
N ILE A 247 7.70 5.95 3.69
CA ILE A 247 8.99 5.56 3.10
C ILE A 247 8.73 4.52 1.99
N GLN A 248 7.93 3.50 2.29
CA GLN A 248 7.57 2.44 1.33
C GLN A 248 6.87 2.96 0.07
N ALA A 249 6.08 4.04 0.20
CA ALA A 249 5.43 4.67 -0.95
C ALA A 249 6.43 5.24 -1.97
N LYS A 250 7.63 5.61 -1.51
CA LYS A 250 8.65 6.26 -2.34
C LYS A 250 9.78 5.30 -2.76
N TYR A 251 10.10 4.34 -1.90
CA TYR A 251 11.21 3.42 -2.08
C TYR A 251 10.78 2.00 -1.69
N ASP A 252 11.36 0.99 -2.33
CA ASP A 252 11.20 -0.38 -1.85
C ASP A 252 12.04 -0.58 -0.58
N HIS A 253 11.35 -0.57 0.56
CA HIS A 253 11.94 -0.47 1.87
C HIS A 253 11.71 -1.76 2.69
N ALA A 254 12.69 -2.09 3.52
CA ALA A 254 12.48 -3.06 4.59
C ALA A 254 11.80 -2.33 5.77
N VAL A 255 10.47 -2.30 5.74
CA VAL A 255 9.62 -1.42 6.59
C VAL A 255 9.74 -1.64 8.10
N THR A 256 10.43 -2.69 8.55
CA THR A 256 10.71 -2.87 9.99
C THR A 256 11.84 -1.98 10.50
N TYR A 257 12.72 -1.45 9.64
CA TYR A 257 13.92 -0.70 10.08
C TYR A 257 13.58 0.72 10.55
N ALA A 258 13.76 0.98 11.85
CA ALA A 258 13.28 2.19 12.49
C ALA A 258 14.09 3.48 12.17
N TYR A 259 15.36 3.35 11.81
CA TYR A 259 16.33 4.46 11.74
C TYR A 259 17.09 4.59 10.42
N GLU A 260 16.66 3.90 9.36
CA GLU A 260 17.29 4.13 8.05
C GLU A 260 17.03 5.57 7.56
N PHE A 261 15.79 6.02 7.72
CA PHE A 261 15.43 7.42 7.54
C PHE A 261 15.50 8.15 8.87
N LYS A 262 15.48 9.49 8.84
CA LYS A 262 15.66 10.33 10.04
C LYS A 262 14.31 10.50 10.78
N PRO A 263 14.01 9.78 11.88
CA PRO A 263 12.78 10.00 12.64
C PRO A 263 12.78 11.29 13.47
N ARG A 264 13.88 12.07 13.41
CA ARG A 264 14.00 13.44 13.92
C ARG A 264 14.02 14.48 12.79
N GLY A 265 13.77 14.03 11.56
CA GLY A 265 13.77 14.88 10.38
C GLY A 265 12.50 15.71 10.25
N LEU A 266 12.51 16.65 9.33
CA LEU A 266 11.37 17.53 9.04
C LEU A 266 10.10 16.75 8.70
N VAL A 267 10.23 15.64 7.95
CA VAL A 267 9.08 14.80 7.56
C VAL A 267 8.37 14.18 8.78
N ALA A 268 9.13 13.64 9.73
CA ALA A 268 8.54 13.02 10.93
C ALA A 268 7.83 14.05 11.80
N HIS A 269 8.42 15.24 11.99
CA HIS A 269 7.79 16.33 12.73
C HIS A 269 6.51 16.83 12.04
N TRP A 270 6.57 17.03 10.72
CA TRP A 270 5.41 17.44 9.94
C TRP A 270 4.26 16.41 10.05
N LEU A 271 4.57 15.11 9.98
CA LEU A 271 3.55 14.07 10.13
C LEU A 271 2.93 14.07 11.54
N ILE A 272 3.75 14.27 12.58
CA ILE A 272 3.28 14.45 13.96
C ILE A 272 2.32 15.63 14.06
N ASP A 273 2.64 16.75 13.43
CA ASP A 273 1.79 17.94 13.43
C ASP A 273 0.43 17.67 12.75
N LYS A 274 0.36 16.82 11.72
CA LYS A 274 -0.92 16.40 11.11
C LYS A 274 -1.80 15.60 12.08
N TYR A 275 -1.20 14.72 12.88
CA TYR A 275 -1.93 13.97 13.90
C TYR A 275 -2.46 14.90 15.00
N ILE A 276 -1.60 15.78 15.52
CA ILE A 276 -1.98 16.75 16.56
C ILE A 276 -3.08 17.69 16.06
N ALA A 277 -2.97 18.21 14.83
CA ALA A 277 -3.97 19.09 14.23
C ALA A 277 -5.33 18.40 14.04
N SER A 278 -5.34 17.07 13.93
CA SER A 278 -6.56 16.26 13.85
C SER A 278 -7.12 15.87 15.23
N GLY A 279 -6.52 16.39 16.30
CA GLY A 279 -6.87 16.09 17.70
C GLY A 279 -6.50 14.69 18.15
N ILE A 280 -5.58 14.02 17.46
CA ILE A 280 -5.04 12.71 17.86
C ILE A 280 -3.88 12.94 18.85
N PRO A 281 -3.96 12.42 20.09
CA PRO A 281 -2.97 12.72 21.12
C PRO A 281 -1.66 11.97 20.88
N VAL A 282 -0.69 12.64 20.26
CA VAL A 282 0.69 12.17 20.12
C VAL A 282 1.67 13.20 20.68
N ALA A 283 2.69 12.74 21.41
CA ALA A 283 3.76 13.61 21.86
C ALA A 283 4.65 14.06 20.69
N LYS A 284 5.24 15.26 20.76
CA LYS A 284 6.17 15.77 19.72
C LYS A 284 7.36 14.86 19.43
N ASN A 285 7.74 14.01 20.38
CA ASN A 285 8.82 13.03 20.25
C ASN A 285 8.32 11.58 20.24
N ALA A 286 7.05 11.35 19.86
CA ALA A 286 6.39 10.05 19.92
C ALA A 286 7.19 8.93 19.22
N PHE A 287 7.77 9.20 18.04
CA PHE A 287 8.60 8.22 17.35
C PHE A 287 9.82 7.81 18.20
N LEU A 288 10.57 8.78 18.73
CA LEU A 288 11.76 8.51 19.52
C LEU A 288 11.48 7.79 20.82
N ASN A 289 10.40 8.16 21.50
CA ASN A 289 10.01 7.54 22.76
C ASN A 289 9.70 6.05 22.57
N ASN A 290 9.18 5.69 21.39
CA ASN A 290 8.77 4.32 21.09
C ASN A 290 9.82 3.51 20.31
N ALA A 291 10.78 4.14 19.65
CA ALA A 291 11.85 3.48 18.89
C ALA A 291 13.23 3.54 19.58
N LYS A 292 13.34 4.06 20.81
CA LYS A 292 14.65 4.25 21.47
C LYS A 292 15.47 2.96 21.52
N ALA A 293 16.70 3.03 21.01
CA ALA A 293 17.65 1.91 20.94
C ALA A 293 17.13 0.69 20.16
N THR A 294 16.12 0.88 19.31
CA THR A 294 15.52 -0.17 18.48
C THR A 294 16.14 -0.14 17.09
N LEU A 295 16.60 -1.28 16.57
CA LEU A 295 17.02 -1.37 15.17
C LEU A 295 15.83 -1.64 14.24
N ARG A 296 14.98 -2.60 14.64
CA ARG A 296 13.83 -3.08 13.89
C ARG A 296 12.61 -3.18 14.80
N PHE A 297 11.42 -2.94 14.26
CA PHE A 297 10.14 -3.21 14.92
C PHE A 297 9.80 -4.69 14.80
N ASP A 298 10.41 -5.51 15.65
CA ASP A 298 10.28 -6.97 15.68
C ASP A 298 9.79 -7.47 17.06
N GLN A 299 9.76 -8.79 17.24
CA GLN A 299 9.36 -9.40 18.51
C GLN A 299 10.30 -9.01 19.68
N VAL A 300 11.57 -8.70 19.42
CA VAL A 300 12.50 -8.22 20.45
C VAL A 300 12.09 -6.83 20.92
N TRP A 301 11.77 -5.92 19.99
CA TRP A 301 11.21 -4.61 20.33
C TRP A 301 9.93 -4.69 21.18
N VAL A 302 9.03 -5.63 20.84
CA VAL A 302 7.76 -5.86 21.56
C VAL A 302 7.98 -6.21 23.03
N THR A 303 9.03 -6.95 23.38
CA THR A 303 9.28 -7.38 24.77
C THR A 303 9.34 -6.23 25.78
N GLY A 304 9.73 -5.03 25.32
CA GLY A 304 9.82 -3.82 26.14
C GLY A 304 8.58 -2.92 26.09
N ARG A 305 7.42 -3.41 25.63
CA ARG A 305 6.17 -2.64 25.42
C ARG A 305 5.01 -3.22 26.21
N THR A 306 5.15 -3.32 27.52
CA THR A 306 4.14 -3.93 28.41
C THR A 306 2.82 -3.17 28.44
N ASP A 307 2.86 -1.85 28.35
CA ASP A 307 1.68 -0.99 28.57
C ASP A 307 0.70 -0.98 27.38
N ASN A 308 1.17 -1.38 26.18
CA ASN A 308 0.38 -1.41 24.93
C ASN A 308 0.81 -2.64 24.11
N LEU A 309 0.84 -3.81 24.76
CA LEU A 309 1.46 -5.02 24.24
C LEU A 309 0.78 -5.56 22.99
N CYS A 310 -0.55 -5.50 22.92
CA CYS A 310 -1.31 -6.03 21.79
C CYS A 310 -1.06 -5.16 20.55
N SER A 311 -1.11 -3.85 20.69
CA SER A 311 -0.81 -2.91 19.62
C SER A 311 0.66 -2.93 19.18
N ALA A 312 1.60 -3.11 20.11
CA ALA A 312 3.01 -3.30 19.76
C ALA A 312 3.22 -4.58 18.94
N LYS A 313 2.63 -5.71 19.37
CA LYS A 313 2.66 -6.98 18.62
C LYS A 313 2.04 -6.82 17.23
N ALA A 314 0.88 -6.17 17.16
CA ALA A 314 0.20 -5.91 15.91
C ALA A 314 1.05 -5.08 14.93
N LEU A 315 1.66 -3.99 15.40
CA LEU A 315 2.57 -3.18 14.59
C LEU A 315 3.73 -4.01 14.04
N ALA A 316 4.41 -4.77 14.90
CA ALA A 316 5.55 -5.60 14.50
C ALA A 316 5.12 -6.65 13.46
N ASN A 317 4.01 -7.35 13.68
CA ASN A 317 3.51 -8.38 12.77
C ASN A 317 3.09 -7.80 11.41
N ILE A 318 2.43 -6.64 11.39
CA ILE A 318 2.04 -5.95 10.16
C ILE A 318 3.28 -5.56 9.36
N LEU A 319 4.26 -4.90 9.98
CA LEU A 319 5.48 -4.47 9.30
C LEU A 319 6.30 -5.67 8.81
N GLU A 320 6.46 -6.72 9.62
CA GLU A 320 7.15 -7.95 9.23
C GLU A 320 6.47 -8.64 8.04
N THR A 321 5.14 -8.71 8.04
CA THR A 321 4.40 -9.35 6.95
C THR A 321 4.52 -8.53 5.66
N ILE A 322 4.39 -7.20 5.72
CA ILE A 322 4.58 -6.30 4.58
C ILE A 322 6.01 -6.42 4.04
N GLU A 323 7.01 -6.42 4.92
CA GLU A 323 8.43 -6.52 4.56
C GLU A 323 8.76 -7.79 3.76
N ASN A 324 8.00 -8.87 3.92
CA ASN A 324 8.19 -10.15 3.23
C ASN A 324 7.42 -10.27 1.90
N LEU A 325 6.62 -9.27 1.52
CA LEU A 325 5.95 -9.23 0.22
C LEU A 325 6.91 -8.78 -0.89
N GLY A 326 6.62 -9.21 -2.13
CA GLY A 326 7.25 -8.63 -3.32
C GLY A 326 6.88 -7.16 -3.49
N SER A 327 7.76 -6.38 -4.13
CA SER A 327 7.70 -4.91 -4.20
C SER A 327 6.32 -4.32 -4.55
N LEU A 328 5.64 -4.86 -5.57
CA LEU A 328 4.31 -4.40 -5.99
C LEU A 328 3.23 -4.68 -4.94
N ALA A 329 3.20 -5.91 -4.39
CA ALA A 329 2.25 -6.28 -3.34
C ALA A 329 2.51 -5.49 -2.04
N LYS A 330 3.79 -5.24 -1.74
CA LYS A 330 4.23 -4.40 -0.62
C LYS A 330 3.70 -2.96 -0.77
N ALA A 331 3.85 -2.37 -1.96
CA ALA A 331 3.37 -1.02 -2.25
C ALA A 331 1.84 -0.91 -2.19
N GLU A 332 1.12 -1.88 -2.76
CA GLU A 332 -0.34 -1.93 -2.73
C GLU A 332 -0.88 -2.01 -1.30
N LEU A 333 -0.41 -2.99 -0.51
CA LEU A 333 -0.87 -3.13 0.88
C LEU A 333 -0.52 -1.90 1.74
N ALA A 334 0.66 -1.30 1.51
CA ALA A 334 1.04 -0.06 2.16
C ALA A 334 0.07 1.09 1.82
N ALA A 335 -0.35 1.22 0.55
CA ALA A 335 -1.32 2.23 0.13
C ALA A 335 -2.69 2.02 0.80
N GLN A 336 -3.18 0.79 0.87
CA GLN A 336 -4.44 0.47 1.55
C GLN A 336 -4.41 0.84 3.04
N ILE A 337 -3.32 0.50 3.74
CA ILE A 337 -3.17 0.86 5.16
C ILE A 337 -3.02 2.37 5.36
N ARG A 338 -2.29 3.07 4.48
CA ARG A 338 -2.23 4.55 4.52
C ARG A 338 -3.61 5.16 4.30
N GLY A 339 -4.40 4.68 3.35
CA GLY A 339 -5.78 5.12 3.17
C GLY A 339 -6.62 4.94 4.46
N LEU A 340 -6.47 3.81 5.17
CA LEU A 340 -7.16 3.58 6.44
C LEU A 340 -6.69 4.56 7.54
N LEU A 341 -5.39 4.85 7.61
CA LEU A 341 -4.84 5.88 8.50
C LEU A 341 -5.41 7.26 8.18
N HIS A 342 -5.56 7.60 6.89
CA HIS A 342 -6.18 8.84 6.45
C HIS A 342 -7.67 8.93 6.81
N ARG A 343 -8.42 7.83 6.69
CA ARG A 343 -9.81 7.75 7.19
C ARG A 343 -9.87 8.00 8.69
N TYR A 344 -8.97 7.39 9.46
CA TYR A 344 -8.87 7.63 10.90
C TYR A 344 -8.54 9.10 11.22
N ILE A 345 -7.54 9.68 10.57
CA ILE A 345 -7.17 11.10 10.74
C ILE A 345 -8.36 12.03 10.46
N ARG A 346 -9.04 11.83 9.32
CA ARG A 346 -10.20 12.62 8.92
C ARG A 346 -11.34 12.52 9.95
N THR A 347 -11.73 11.31 10.32
CA THR A 347 -12.83 11.07 11.25
C THR A 347 -12.55 11.63 12.65
N GLN A 348 -11.30 11.55 13.13
CA GLN A 348 -10.90 12.19 14.39
C GLN A 348 -10.94 13.71 14.29
N SER A 349 -10.46 14.28 13.18
CA SER A 349 -10.52 15.73 12.96
C SER A 349 -11.96 16.25 12.99
N GLU A 350 -12.88 15.60 12.27
CA GLU A 350 -14.31 15.95 12.25
C GLU A 350 -14.95 15.83 13.64
N LYS A 351 -14.64 14.75 14.38
CA LYS A 351 -15.14 14.54 15.75
C LYS A 351 -14.65 15.63 16.72
N ASN A 352 -13.38 16.02 16.62
CA ASN A 352 -12.76 16.97 17.55
C ASN A 352 -13.10 18.43 17.24
N MET A 353 -13.41 18.78 15.99
CA MET A 353 -13.89 20.11 15.62
C MET A 353 -15.33 20.39 16.07
N GLY A 354 -16.08 19.36 16.47
CA GLY A 354 -17.44 19.49 17.04
C GLY A 354 -18.54 19.82 16.02
N GLN A 355 -18.21 20.00 14.74
CA GLN A 355 -19.16 20.17 13.65
C GLN A 355 -18.79 19.29 12.46
N LEU A 356 -19.75 18.51 11.99
CA LEU A 356 -19.60 17.72 10.77
C LEU A 356 -19.62 18.67 9.56
N PRO A 357 -18.63 18.64 8.65
CA PRO A 357 -18.65 19.49 7.47
C PRO A 357 -19.78 19.11 6.51
N ASN A 358 -20.41 20.12 5.88
CA ASN A 358 -21.45 19.95 4.85
C ASN A 358 -22.65 19.11 5.31
N VAL A 359 -23.14 19.28 6.55
CA VAL A 359 -24.35 18.57 7.01
C VAL A 359 -25.52 18.86 6.06
N ILE A 360 -26.21 17.79 5.65
CA ILE A 360 -27.41 17.89 4.83
C ILE A 360 -28.59 18.12 5.76
N PRO A 361 -29.37 19.20 5.62
CA PRO A 361 -30.58 19.40 6.41
C PRO A 361 -31.68 18.41 6.00
N ASP A 362 -32.72 18.28 6.82
CA ASP A 362 -33.95 17.62 6.38
C ASP A 362 -34.46 18.32 5.11
N LEU A 363 -34.80 17.51 4.11
CA LEU A 363 -35.25 17.97 2.81
C LEU A 363 -36.72 18.37 2.86
N THR A 364 -37.05 19.41 2.10
CA THR A 364 -38.43 19.68 1.66
C THR A 364 -38.82 18.73 0.53
N GLU A 365 -40.13 18.64 0.22
CA GLU A 365 -40.61 17.81 -0.90
C GLU A 365 -39.94 18.19 -2.23
N ALA A 366 -39.78 19.49 -2.51
CA ALA A 366 -39.13 19.95 -3.74
C ALA A 366 -37.65 19.51 -3.79
N GLN A 367 -36.91 19.62 -2.69
CA GLN A 367 -35.51 19.23 -2.62
C GLN A 367 -35.33 17.72 -2.73
N ALA A 368 -36.19 16.93 -2.08
CA ALA A 368 -36.20 15.49 -2.20
C ALA A 368 -36.49 15.05 -3.65
N ALA A 369 -37.49 15.64 -4.31
CA ALA A 369 -37.78 15.34 -5.71
C ALA A 369 -36.59 15.64 -6.64
N VAL A 370 -35.91 16.77 -6.44
CA VAL A 370 -34.71 17.13 -7.22
C VAL A 370 -33.57 16.16 -6.95
N LEU A 371 -33.32 15.79 -5.69
CA LEU A 371 -32.27 14.84 -5.33
C LEU A 371 -32.51 13.46 -5.95
N LEU A 372 -33.72 12.89 -5.80
CA LEU A 372 -34.07 11.59 -6.35
C LEU A 372 -33.96 11.59 -7.88
N THR A 373 -34.45 12.64 -8.54
CA THR A 373 -34.32 12.80 -9.99
C THR A 373 -32.85 12.86 -10.42
N SER A 374 -32.02 13.59 -9.68
CA SER A 374 -30.58 13.71 -9.95
C SER A 374 -29.86 12.37 -9.82
N ILE A 375 -30.22 11.56 -8.81
CA ILE A 375 -29.69 10.20 -8.65
C ILE A 375 -30.23 9.30 -9.77
N GLY A 376 -31.47 9.47 -10.23
CA GLY A 376 -32.07 8.65 -11.29
C GLY A 376 -31.38 8.80 -12.65
N ILE A 377 -31.04 10.04 -13.04
CA ILE A 377 -30.57 10.37 -14.40
C ILE A 377 -29.15 9.84 -14.71
N GLY A 378 -28.28 9.71 -13.72
CA GLY A 378 -26.90 9.27 -13.99
C GLY A 378 -26.02 9.11 -12.75
N ASN A 379 -24.84 8.52 -12.97
CA ASN A 379 -23.89 8.21 -11.91
C ASN A 379 -23.50 9.49 -11.15
N THR A 380 -23.73 9.49 -9.85
CA THR A 380 -23.48 10.64 -8.97
C THR A 380 -22.00 10.86 -8.68
N ALA A 381 -21.13 9.94 -9.10
CA ALA A 381 -19.72 9.83 -8.79
C ALA A 381 -19.45 9.89 -7.28
N THR A 382 -20.29 9.20 -6.50
CA THR A 382 -20.15 9.03 -5.04
C THR A 382 -19.78 7.60 -4.66
N THR A 383 -19.04 6.90 -5.54
CA THR A 383 -18.65 5.49 -5.37
C THR A 383 -19.84 4.55 -5.12
N GLY A 384 -21.04 4.91 -5.59
CA GLY A 384 -22.27 4.14 -5.38
C GLY A 384 -23.08 4.50 -4.13
N ILE A 385 -22.62 5.45 -3.29
CA ILE A 385 -23.27 5.74 -2.00
C ILE A 385 -24.69 6.27 -2.19
N LEU A 386 -24.87 7.30 -3.03
CA LEU A 386 -26.21 7.86 -3.25
C LEU A 386 -27.14 6.87 -3.95
N GLU A 387 -26.59 6.10 -4.90
CA GLU A 387 -27.29 5.05 -5.61
C GLU A 387 -27.81 3.98 -4.64
N GLN A 388 -26.98 3.49 -3.72
CA GLN A 388 -27.41 2.48 -2.75
C GLN A 388 -28.41 3.05 -1.74
N ARG A 389 -28.26 4.29 -1.27
CA ARG A 389 -29.24 4.90 -0.34
C ARG A 389 -30.61 5.12 -0.99
N LEU A 390 -30.64 5.38 -2.30
CA LEU A 390 -31.86 5.38 -3.08
C LEU A 390 -32.49 3.97 -3.11
N VAL A 391 -31.70 2.93 -3.38
CA VAL A 391 -32.17 1.52 -3.38
C VAL A 391 -32.68 1.09 -2.01
N ASP A 392 -31.98 1.43 -0.94
CA ASP A 392 -32.40 1.16 0.44
C ASP A 392 -33.80 1.72 0.71
N CYS A 393 -34.01 2.99 0.37
CA CYS A 393 -35.31 3.66 0.55
C CYS A 393 -36.40 3.01 -0.33
N TYR A 394 -36.08 2.74 -1.60
CA TYR A 394 -37.01 2.09 -2.52
C TYR A 394 -37.41 0.69 -2.04
N GLY A 395 -36.44 -0.15 -1.67
CA GLY A 395 -36.69 -1.52 -1.19
C GLY A 395 -37.57 -1.55 0.06
N LEU A 396 -37.35 -0.62 0.99
CA LEU A 396 -38.14 -0.50 2.22
C LEU A 396 -39.61 -0.14 1.94
N LEU A 397 -39.87 0.70 0.94
CA LEU A 397 -41.24 1.05 0.55
C LEU A 397 -41.97 -0.08 -0.19
N GLN A 398 -41.24 -0.88 -0.96
CA GLN A 398 -41.82 -2.04 -1.66
C GLN A 398 -42.07 -3.22 -0.72
N ASN A 399 -41.32 -3.33 0.38
CA ASN A 399 -41.34 -4.48 1.29
C ASN A 399 -41.48 -4.01 2.74
N LYS A 400 -42.66 -3.50 3.08
CA LYS A 400 -42.92 -2.85 4.38
C LYS A 400 -42.95 -3.86 5.53
N GLU A 401 -42.35 -3.49 6.66
CA GLU A 401 -42.43 -4.29 7.89
C GLU A 401 -43.86 -4.54 8.35
N ALA A 402 -44.76 -3.57 8.13
CA ALA A 402 -46.19 -3.70 8.44
C ALA A 402 -46.87 -4.86 7.69
N ASP A 403 -46.32 -5.28 6.54
CA ASP A 403 -46.80 -6.40 5.73
C ASP A 403 -46.07 -7.73 6.09
N GLY A 404 -45.24 -7.72 7.14
CA GLY A 404 -44.54 -8.90 7.66
C GLY A 404 -43.14 -9.12 7.07
N TRP A 405 -42.60 -8.16 6.31
CA TRP A 405 -41.23 -8.24 5.79
C TRP A 405 -40.20 -7.89 6.87
N ALA A 406 -39.11 -8.65 6.92
CA ALA A 406 -37.93 -8.32 7.72
C ALA A 406 -36.78 -7.95 6.78
N HIS A 407 -36.02 -6.92 7.11
CA HIS A 407 -34.92 -6.48 6.25
C HIS A 407 -33.55 -6.88 6.80
N LYS A 408 -32.56 -7.01 5.91
CA LYS A 408 -31.14 -7.20 6.25
C LYS A 408 -30.27 -6.40 5.29
N GLY A 409 -29.24 -5.74 5.81
CA GLY A 409 -28.34 -4.90 5.00
C GLY A 409 -28.83 -3.47 4.74
N LEU A 410 -29.99 -3.07 5.27
CA LEU A 410 -30.45 -1.68 5.15
C LEU A 410 -29.44 -0.72 5.80
N GLY A 411 -28.94 0.26 5.04
CA GLY A 411 -27.93 1.19 5.54
C GLY A 411 -26.51 0.61 5.63
N ASP A 412 -26.28 -0.63 5.19
CA ASP A 412 -24.92 -1.17 5.08
C ASP A 412 -24.08 -0.33 4.11
N SER A 413 -22.76 -0.37 4.30
CA SER A 413 -21.82 0.28 3.40
C SER A 413 -21.89 -0.27 1.97
N VAL A 414 -21.58 0.57 0.99
CA VAL A 414 -21.40 0.18 -0.42
C VAL A 414 -20.32 -0.85 -0.65
N PHE A 415 -19.42 -1.03 0.32
CA PHE A 415 -18.37 -2.04 0.27
C PHE A 415 -18.59 -3.19 1.26
N ALA A 416 -19.78 -3.29 1.86
CA ALA A 416 -20.14 -4.40 2.73
C ALA A 416 -20.31 -5.69 1.90
N ALA A 417 -19.37 -6.62 2.04
CA ALA A 417 -19.42 -7.88 1.30
C ALA A 417 -20.64 -8.74 1.67
N ASN A 418 -21.39 -9.14 0.64
CA ASN A 418 -22.59 -9.98 0.76
C ASN A 418 -22.33 -11.31 1.48
N THR A 419 -21.18 -11.95 1.20
CA THR A 419 -20.76 -13.20 1.84
C THR A 419 -20.54 -13.08 3.34
N PHE A 420 -19.95 -11.96 3.80
CA PHE A 420 -19.67 -11.73 5.21
C PHE A 420 -20.94 -11.35 5.98
N ARG A 421 -21.78 -10.49 5.40
CA ARG A 421 -23.07 -10.10 5.97
C ARG A 421 -24.15 -11.15 5.80
N LYS A 422 -23.88 -12.20 5.01
CA LYS A 422 -24.83 -13.26 4.63
C LYS A 422 -26.10 -12.66 4.03
N LYS A 423 -25.97 -11.77 3.05
CA LYS A 423 -27.08 -11.12 2.34
C LYS A 423 -27.04 -11.48 0.85
N PHE A 424 -28.21 -11.60 0.23
CA PHE A 424 -28.46 -11.97 -1.16
C PHE A 424 -28.29 -10.79 -2.13
N GLY A 425 -28.12 -9.57 -1.62
CA GLY A 425 -27.80 -8.35 -2.38
C GLY A 425 -27.33 -7.23 -1.46
N ASP A 426 -27.19 -6.02 -1.97
CA ASP A 426 -26.87 -4.82 -1.18
C ASP A 426 -27.79 -4.66 0.03
N VAL A 427 -29.10 -4.86 -0.17
CA VAL A 427 -30.13 -4.96 0.86
C VAL A 427 -31.12 -6.06 0.48
N GLU A 428 -31.66 -6.78 1.45
CA GLU A 428 -32.68 -7.81 1.22
C GLU A 428 -33.86 -7.68 2.18
N PHE A 429 -34.99 -8.22 1.72
CA PHE A 429 -36.23 -8.28 2.46
C PHE A 429 -36.79 -9.69 2.41
N GLU A 430 -37.15 -10.23 3.57
CA GLU A 430 -37.58 -11.61 3.76
C GLU A 430 -39.00 -11.64 4.30
N LEU A 431 -39.86 -12.42 3.64
CA LEU A 431 -41.20 -12.72 4.09
C LEU A 431 -41.30 -14.22 4.38
N PRO A 432 -41.09 -14.65 5.64
CA PRO A 432 -40.98 -16.07 6.00
C PRO A 432 -42.36 -16.75 6.16
N VAL A 433 -43.31 -16.44 5.27
CA VAL A 433 -44.69 -16.93 5.34
C VAL A 433 -44.84 -18.23 4.55
N ARG A 434 -45.18 -19.32 5.24
CA ARG A 434 -45.46 -20.64 4.63
C ARG A 434 -46.77 -20.64 3.83
N PRO A 435 -46.89 -21.44 2.76
CA PRO A 435 -45.90 -22.40 2.24
C PRO A 435 -44.91 -21.81 1.22
N ASN A 436 -45.00 -20.52 0.89
CA ASN A 436 -44.17 -19.89 -0.15
C ASN A 436 -43.37 -18.72 0.45
N PRO A 437 -42.35 -18.98 1.27
CA PRO A 437 -41.53 -17.91 1.80
C PRO A 437 -40.77 -17.20 0.65
N ARG A 438 -40.52 -15.90 0.82
CA ARG A 438 -39.98 -15.04 -0.24
C ARG A 438 -38.78 -14.25 0.25
N ILE A 439 -37.81 -14.07 -0.63
CA ILE A 439 -36.70 -13.13 -0.47
C ILE A 439 -36.67 -12.24 -1.70
N VAL A 440 -36.64 -10.92 -1.47
CA VAL A 440 -36.38 -9.92 -2.51
C VAL A 440 -35.12 -9.18 -2.11
N ALA A 441 -34.04 -9.38 -2.86
CA ALA A 441 -32.78 -8.70 -2.69
C ALA A 441 -32.63 -7.62 -3.77
N TYR A 442 -32.06 -6.48 -3.41
CA TYR A 442 -31.75 -5.40 -4.34
C TYR A 442 -30.23 -5.24 -4.42
N GLU A 443 -29.71 -5.16 -5.64
CA GLU A 443 -28.29 -4.96 -5.91
C GLU A 443 -28.11 -3.66 -6.72
N SER A 444 -27.40 -2.70 -6.15
CA SER A 444 -27.18 -1.39 -6.78
C SER A 444 -25.93 -1.41 -7.65
N HIS A 445 -26.03 -0.85 -8.86
CA HIS A 445 -24.90 -0.72 -9.77
C HIS A 445 -24.91 0.64 -10.47
N GLY A 446 -24.07 1.57 -10.00
CA GLY A 446 -24.00 2.96 -10.49
C GLY A 446 -23.53 3.15 -11.94
N GLY A 447 -23.56 2.12 -12.79
CA GLY A 447 -23.09 2.17 -14.17
C GLY A 447 -24.00 1.42 -15.13
N ARG A 448 -23.38 0.90 -16.20
CA ARG A 448 -24.02 -0.05 -17.11
C ARG A 448 -23.83 -1.46 -16.55
N LEU A 449 -24.93 -2.11 -16.19
CA LEU A 449 -24.90 -3.50 -15.72
C LEU A 449 -24.55 -4.43 -16.88
N THR A 450 -23.60 -5.32 -16.66
CA THR A 450 -23.08 -6.26 -17.68
C THR A 450 -23.29 -7.71 -17.25
N LEU A 451 -23.31 -8.62 -18.21
CA LEU A 451 -23.45 -10.05 -17.91
C LEU A 451 -22.36 -10.58 -16.96
N PRO A 452 -21.05 -10.23 -17.11
CA PRO A 452 -20.02 -10.67 -16.18
C PRO A 452 -20.30 -10.25 -14.73
N TYR A 453 -20.80 -9.02 -14.51
CA TYR A 453 -21.14 -8.56 -13.16
C TYR A 453 -22.30 -9.36 -12.56
N VAL A 454 -23.34 -9.64 -13.35
CA VAL A 454 -24.47 -10.48 -12.90
C VAL A 454 -23.99 -11.88 -12.54
N LEU A 455 -23.11 -12.48 -13.34
CA LEU A 455 -22.57 -13.82 -13.07
C LEU A 455 -21.70 -13.85 -11.81
N ASP A 456 -20.81 -12.86 -11.63
CA ASP A 456 -19.96 -12.75 -10.44
C ASP A 456 -20.80 -12.61 -9.15
N HIS A 457 -21.87 -11.81 -9.22
CA HIS A 457 -22.83 -11.71 -8.12
C HIS A 457 -23.47 -13.07 -7.81
N LEU A 458 -23.94 -13.82 -8.81
CA LEU A 458 -24.55 -15.14 -8.62
C LEU A 458 -23.57 -16.19 -8.07
N ASP A 459 -22.29 -16.10 -8.42
CA ASP A 459 -21.24 -16.95 -7.83
C ASP A 459 -21.07 -16.64 -6.34
N SER A 460 -21.09 -15.35 -5.96
CA SER A 460 -21.08 -14.95 -4.55
C SER A 460 -22.35 -15.40 -3.81
N LEU A 461 -23.50 -15.38 -4.50
CA LEU A 461 -24.80 -15.80 -3.98
C LEU A 461 -24.82 -17.27 -3.57
N ALA A 462 -24.16 -18.14 -4.35
CA ALA A 462 -24.03 -19.55 -4.03
C ALA A 462 -23.37 -19.78 -2.67
N SER A 463 -22.37 -18.96 -2.34
CA SER A 463 -21.69 -18.99 -1.04
C SER A 463 -22.59 -18.50 0.10
N VAL A 464 -23.43 -17.49 -0.16
CA VAL A 464 -24.42 -16.98 0.81
C VAL A 464 -25.49 -18.03 1.10
N ILE A 465 -26.04 -18.69 0.06
CA ILE A 465 -27.01 -19.78 0.21
C ILE A 465 -26.45 -20.87 1.13
N ALA A 466 -25.23 -21.34 0.85
CA ALA A 466 -24.57 -22.35 1.67
C ALA A 466 -24.39 -21.89 3.12
N ALA A 467 -24.00 -20.63 3.34
CA ALA A 467 -23.81 -20.07 4.67
C ALA A 467 -25.11 -19.84 5.48
N ARG A 468 -26.27 -19.90 4.82
CA ARG A 468 -27.62 -19.69 5.38
C ARG A 468 -28.53 -20.92 5.26
N GLU A 469 -28.02 -22.05 4.77
CA GLU A 469 -28.84 -23.24 4.52
C GLU A 469 -29.62 -23.69 5.75
N GLU A 470 -28.96 -23.75 6.91
CA GLU A 470 -29.60 -24.13 8.19
C GLU A 470 -30.71 -23.15 8.58
N GLU A 471 -30.45 -21.85 8.46
CA GLU A 471 -31.40 -20.78 8.76
C GLU A 471 -32.65 -20.90 7.88
N LEU A 472 -32.46 -20.96 6.55
CA LEU A 472 -33.55 -21.01 5.58
C LEU A 472 -34.34 -22.31 5.67
N SER A 473 -33.66 -23.43 5.89
CA SER A 473 -34.27 -24.77 6.02
C SER A 473 -35.09 -24.93 7.30
N SER A 474 -34.81 -24.13 8.34
CA SER A 474 -35.64 -24.10 9.56
C SER A 474 -37.04 -23.52 9.28
N ILE A 475 -37.17 -22.66 8.26
CA ILE A 475 -38.43 -22.02 7.86
C ILE A 475 -39.15 -22.87 6.81
N ALA A 476 -38.51 -23.27 5.72
CA ALA A 476 -39.06 -24.15 4.69
C ALA A 476 -37.95 -24.83 3.90
N SER A 477 -38.26 -25.89 3.16
CA SER A 477 -37.30 -26.50 2.23
C SER A 477 -36.79 -25.45 1.23
N LEU A 478 -35.49 -25.49 0.89
CA LEU A 478 -34.89 -24.52 -0.04
C LEU A 478 -35.61 -24.44 -1.39
N SER A 479 -36.22 -25.54 -1.85
CA SER A 479 -37.04 -25.59 -3.07
C SER A 479 -38.34 -24.77 -3.00
N ASP A 480 -38.83 -24.48 -1.80
CA ASP A 480 -40.09 -23.76 -1.57
C ASP A 480 -39.87 -22.24 -1.50
N TRP A 481 -38.61 -21.81 -1.33
CA TRP A 481 -38.23 -20.41 -1.30
C TRP A 481 -38.31 -19.77 -2.69
N LYS A 482 -38.93 -18.61 -2.76
CA LYS A 482 -38.92 -17.75 -3.95
C LYS A 482 -37.91 -16.63 -3.75
N ILE A 483 -36.76 -16.75 -4.40
CA ILE A 483 -35.68 -15.77 -4.33
C ILE A 483 -35.70 -14.92 -5.59
N GLU A 484 -35.77 -13.61 -5.41
CA GLU A 484 -35.69 -12.61 -6.47
C GLU A 484 -34.53 -11.64 -6.17
N VAL A 485 -33.66 -11.43 -7.16
CA VAL A 485 -32.63 -10.39 -7.13
C VAL A 485 -32.99 -9.32 -8.14
N VAL A 486 -33.17 -8.09 -7.66
CA VAL A 486 -33.49 -6.90 -8.44
C VAL A 486 -32.22 -6.07 -8.60
N PHE A 487 -31.62 -6.12 -9.78
CA PHE A 487 -30.51 -5.23 -10.12
C PHE A 487 -31.03 -3.85 -10.49
N VAL A 488 -30.51 -2.82 -9.81
CA VAL A 488 -30.85 -1.42 -10.07
C VAL A 488 -29.64 -0.72 -10.69
N ALA A 489 -29.77 -0.20 -11.92
CA ALA A 489 -28.66 0.41 -12.66
C ALA A 489 -29.12 1.58 -13.54
N HIS A 490 -28.19 2.36 -14.12
CA HIS A 490 -28.56 3.42 -15.07
C HIS A 490 -28.81 2.89 -16.49
N SER A 491 -28.24 1.74 -16.81
CA SER A 491 -28.46 1.06 -18.08
C SER A 491 -28.09 -0.41 -17.99
N PHE A 492 -28.59 -1.21 -18.93
CA PHE A 492 -28.36 -2.64 -19.00
C PHE A 492 -27.69 -3.02 -20.31
N GLU A 493 -26.86 -4.05 -20.27
CA GLU A 493 -26.53 -4.82 -21.45
C GLU A 493 -27.76 -5.55 -21.99
N ASN A 494 -27.77 -5.82 -23.30
CA ASN A 494 -28.82 -6.66 -23.89
C ASN A 494 -28.66 -8.11 -23.41
N ASP A 495 -29.73 -8.89 -23.50
CA ASP A 495 -29.71 -10.35 -23.27
C ASP A 495 -29.29 -10.82 -21.86
N LEU A 496 -29.50 -9.97 -20.84
CA LEU A 496 -29.33 -10.39 -19.45
C LEU A 496 -30.39 -11.47 -19.07
N PRO A 497 -30.00 -12.51 -18.32
CA PRO A 497 -30.88 -13.64 -18.04
C PRO A 497 -32.01 -13.26 -17.07
N ALA A 498 -33.25 -13.65 -17.35
CA ALA A 498 -34.36 -13.42 -16.42
C ALA A 498 -34.40 -14.42 -15.23
N ARG A 499 -33.69 -15.55 -15.34
CA ARG A 499 -33.61 -16.61 -14.32
C ARG A 499 -32.29 -17.36 -14.39
N ARG A 500 -31.82 -17.85 -13.24
CA ARG A 500 -30.69 -18.77 -13.13
C ARG A 500 -30.86 -19.72 -11.96
N GLN A 501 -30.38 -20.95 -12.13
CA GLN A 501 -30.24 -21.85 -10.99
C GLN A 501 -28.93 -21.56 -10.25
N VAL A 502 -29.04 -21.36 -8.94
CA VAL A 502 -27.90 -21.20 -8.02
C VAL A 502 -28.08 -22.20 -6.89
N SER A 503 -27.12 -23.12 -6.71
CA SER A 503 -27.21 -24.18 -5.68
C SER A 503 -28.54 -24.97 -5.71
N ASN A 504 -29.05 -25.28 -6.91
CA ASN A 504 -30.34 -25.95 -7.17
C ASN A 504 -31.60 -25.15 -6.80
N ILE A 505 -31.49 -23.85 -6.52
CA ILE A 505 -32.61 -22.93 -6.30
C ILE A 505 -32.83 -22.08 -7.56
N ASP A 506 -34.07 -21.95 -8.03
CA ASP A 506 -34.41 -21.05 -9.14
C ASP A 506 -34.44 -19.61 -8.62
N VAL A 507 -33.48 -18.79 -9.05
CA VAL A 507 -33.38 -17.37 -8.69
C VAL A 507 -33.93 -16.54 -9.84
N ALA A 508 -34.97 -15.76 -9.55
CA ALA A 508 -35.53 -14.80 -10.49
C ALA A 508 -34.66 -13.54 -10.51
N LEU A 509 -34.37 -13.03 -11.71
CA LEU A 509 -33.54 -11.84 -11.91
C LEU A 509 -34.40 -10.76 -12.56
N LYS A 510 -34.46 -9.60 -11.92
CA LYS A 510 -35.12 -8.40 -12.43
C LYS A 510 -34.13 -7.27 -12.62
N TYR A 511 -34.45 -6.39 -13.57
CA TYR A 511 -33.62 -5.27 -13.98
C TYR A 511 -34.47 -4.00 -13.93
N MET A 512 -34.03 -3.01 -13.15
CA MET A 512 -34.77 -1.77 -12.89
C MET A 512 -33.87 -0.54 -13.05
N LEU A 513 -34.33 0.47 -13.77
CA LEU A 513 -33.56 1.70 -13.87
C LEU A 513 -33.61 2.49 -12.57
N PHE A 514 -32.51 3.15 -12.19
CA PHE A 514 -32.52 4.12 -11.09
C PHE A 514 -33.57 5.21 -11.29
N GLU A 515 -33.79 5.66 -12.53
CA GLU A 515 -34.85 6.60 -12.88
C GLU A 515 -36.23 6.07 -12.51
N THR A 516 -36.51 4.78 -12.74
CA THR A 516 -37.77 4.14 -12.35
C THR A 516 -37.90 4.04 -10.84
N ALA A 517 -36.85 3.56 -10.15
CA ALA A 517 -36.84 3.48 -8.69
C ALA A 517 -37.07 4.86 -8.04
N ALA A 518 -36.43 5.91 -8.56
CA ALA A 518 -36.60 7.27 -8.10
C ALA A 518 -38.00 7.84 -8.36
N ALA A 519 -38.60 7.55 -9.52
CA ALA A 519 -39.95 8.01 -9.86
C ALA A 519 -41.03 7.33 -8.99
N ASP A 520 -40.82 6.07 -8.62
CA ASP A 520 -41.74 5.30 -7.76
C ASP A 520 -41.73 5.77 -6.30
N LEU A 521 -40.67 6.46 -5.86
CA LEU A 521 -40.61 7.13 -4.56
C LEU A 521 -41.47 8.42 -4.59
N ASN A 522 -42.78 8.28 -4.35
CA ASN A 522 -43.69 9.42 -4.24
C ASN A 522 -43.36 10.30 -3.02
N VAL A 523 -42.60 11.37 -3.25
CA VAL A 523 -42.05 12.25 -2.21
C VAL A 523 -43.11 12.78 -1.24
N GLY A 524 -44.29 13.17 -1.73
CA GLY A 524 -45.34 13.75 -0.87
C GLY A 524 -45.85 12.78 0.21
N ASN A 525 -45.79 11.47 -0.06
CA ASN A 525 -46.22 10.44 0.88
C ASN A 525 -45.07 9.86 1.71
N PHE A 526 -43.82 10.05 1.28
CA PHE A 526 -42.66 9.33 1.82
C PHE A 526 -41.48 10.24 2.22
N LEU A 527 -41.72 11.54 2.39
CA LEU A 527 -40.67 12.50 2.75
C LEU A 527 -39.96 12.14 4.06
N ALA A 528 -40.70 11.63 5.05
CA ALA A 528 -40.15 11.24 6.34
C ALA A 528 -39.19 10.04 6.19
N GLU A 529 -39.57 9.05 5.39
CA GLU A 529 -38.77 7.87 5.08
C GLU A 529 -37.53 8.24 4.26
N ILE A 530 -37.64 9.17 3.30
CA ILE A 530 -36.50 9.69 2.54
C ILE A 530 -35.50 10.39 3.48
N ASN A 531 -35.97 11.28 4.35
CA ASN A 531 -35.09 11.94 5.30
C ASN A 531 -34.44 10.93 6.28
N THR A 532 -35.19 9.91 6.69
CA THR A 532 -34.70 8.90 7.64
C THR A 532 -33.71 7.90 7.03
N HIS A 533 -33.97 7.40 5.82
CA HIS A 533 -33.23 6.28 5.23
C HIS A 533 -32.28 6.69 4.11
N LEU A 534 -32.44 7.88 3.53
CA LEU A 534 -31.51 8.43 2.55
C LEU A 534 -30.64 9.53 3.17
N VAL A 535 -31.23 10.54 3.80
CA VAL A 535 -30.48 11.74 4.24
C VAL A 535 -29.69 11.51 5.52
N LEU A 536 -30.33 10.96 6.55
CA LEU A 536 -29.69 10.74 7.85
C LEU A 536 -28.42 9.86 7.75
N PRO A 537 -28.38 8.75 6.98
CA PRO A 537 -27.15 7.97 6.80
C PRO A 537 -26.01 8.76 6.14
N LEU A 538 -26.32 9.70 5.24
CA LEU A 538 -25.31 10.53 4.57
C LEU A 538 -24.64 11.53 5.53
N ASN A 539 -25.30 11.83 6.65
CA ASN A 539 -24.75 12.63 7.75
C ASN A 539 -23.94 11.79 8.77
N SER A 540 -23.62 10.54 8.45
CA SER A 540 -22.61 9.78 9.19
C SER A 540 -21.22 10.43 9.06
N GLY A 541 -20.45 10.47 10.16
CA GLY A 541 -19.06 10.96 10.16
C GLY A 541 -18.10 10.12 9.29
N PHE A 542 -18.51 8.92 8.90
CA PHE A 542 -17.72 8.06 8.01
C PHE A 542 -17.88 8.44 6.53
N ILE A 543 -18.99 9.08 6.17
CA ILE A 543 -19.23 9.60 4.82
C ILE A 543 -18.28 10.77 4.57
N HIS A 544 -17.57 10.74 3.45
CA HIS A 544 -16.64 11.81 3.11
C HIS A 544 -17.41 13.13 2.82
N PRO A 545 -16.93 14.31 3.29
CA PRO A 545 -17.62 15.59 3.08
C PRO A 545 -17.95 15.94 1.63
N LYS A 546 -17.18 15.44 0.65
CA LYS A 546 -17.45 15.61 -0.79
C LYS A 546 -18.78 14.97 -1.23
N VAL A 547 -19.19 13.86 -0.61
CA VAL A 547 -20.46 13.19 -0.91
C VAL A 547 -21.62 14.09 -0.47
N ARG A 548 -21.56 14.60 0.76
CA ARG A 548 -22.58 15.53 1.26
C ARG A 548 -22.61 16.84 0.48
N GLN A 549 -21.45 17.37 0.08
CA GLN A 549 -21.37 18.55 -0.77
C GLN A 549 -22.10 18.35 -2.12
N LYS A 550 -21.99 17.17 -2.73
CA LYS A 550 -22.73 16.85 -3.96
C LYS A 550 -24.24 16.89 -3.76
N VAL A 551 -24.73 16.38 -2.63
CA VAL A 551 -26.15 16.48 -2.29
C VAL A 551 -26.57 17.94 -2.15
N LEU A 552 -25.82 18.74 -1.38
CA LEU A 552 -26.10 20.16 -1.19
C LEU A 552 -26.13 20.91 -2.52
N VAL A 553 -25.19 20.64 -3.44
CA VAL A 553 -25.17 21.24 -4.78
C VAL A 553 -26.38 20.82 -5.62
N ALA A 554 -26.84 19.57 -5.48
CA ALA A 554 -28.01 19.09 -6.23
C ALA A 554 -29.33 19.74 -5.76
N ILE A 555 -29.46 20.06 -4.46
CA ILE A 555 -30.69 20.58 -3.86
C ILE A 555 -30.72 22.12 -3.67
N SER A 556 -29.63 22.80 -4.04
CA SER A 556 -29.53 24.27 -4.04
C SER A 556 -30.09 24.83 -5.33
#